data_AF-A0A955I084-F1
#
_entry.id   AF-A0A955I084-F1
#
_cell.length_a   1.000
_cell.length_b   1.000
_cell.length_c   1.000
_cell.angle_alpha   90.00
_cell.angle_beta   90.00
_cell.angle_gamma   90.00
#
_symmetry.space_group_name_H-M   'P 1'
#
loop_
_entity.id
_entity.type
_entity.pdbx_description
1 polymer ?
#
loop_
_entity_poly.entity_id
_entity_poly.type
_entity_poly.pdbx_seq_one_letter_code
_entity_poly.pdbx_strand_id
1 'polypeptide(L)'
;MSSQLKTIVVMLTILLIAGAILLFVSESKTHSISKLFDELADNKNHYLSCDQLPTVEQVDQTVLAHKDIVERIVGVANDEEVQITPYWDRSMAADGKMWHIAVSWGPAPECQEKGRGDMLIQYKSHDDRIKIEHIIGGETFFDIPYRLQNI
;
A
#
# COMPACT_ATOMS: atom_id res chain seq x y z
N MET A 1 -47.06 -22.99 7.98
CA MET A 1 -45.95 -22.92 6.99
C MET A 1 -45.73 -24.32 6.42
N SER A 2 -45.94 -24.51 5.12
CA SER A 2 -45.89 -25.86 4.50
C SER A 2 -44.47 -26.44 4.58
N SER A 3 -44.36 -27.78 4.63
CA SER A 3 -43.06 -28.46 4.66
C SER A 3 -42.18 -28.05 3.48
N GLN A 4 -42.78 -27.78 2.32
CA GLN A 4 -42.08 -27.33 1.12
C GLN A 4 -41.45 -25.93 1.31
N LEU A 5 -42.17 -25.01 1.95
CA LEU A 5 -41.67 -23.65 2.21
C LEU A 5 -40.50 -23.65 3.21
N LYS A 6 -40.51 -24.55 4.21
CA LYS A 6 -39.37 -24.72 5.14
C LYS A 6 -38.11 -25.17 4.40
N THR A 7 -38.24 -26.14 3.50
CA THR A 7 -37.10 -26.65 2.71
C THR A 7 -36.53 -25.56 1.80
N ILE A 8 -37.38 -24.77 1.13
CA ILE A 8 -36.94 -23.66 0.28
C ILE A 8 -36.19 -22.61 1.09
N VAL A 9 -36.73 -22.20 2.24
CA VAL A 9 -36.07 -21.22 3.12
C VAL A 9 -34.72 -21.74 3.60
N VAL A 10 -34.63 -23.01 4.01
CA VAL A 10 -33.35 -23.60 4.44
C VAL A 10 -32.32 -23.62 3.29
N MET A 11 -32.73 -24.00 2.08
CA MET A 11 -31.83 -24.00 0.91
C MET A 11 -31.34 -22.59 0.56
N LEU A 12 -32.22 -21.58 0.58
CA LEU A 12 -31.83 -20.18 0.33
C LEU A 12 -30.85 -19.67 1.38
N THR A 13 -31.07 -19.99 2.65
CA THR A 13 -30.17 -19.60 3.74
C THR A 13 -28.79 -20.25 3.58
N ILE A 14 -28.73 -21.55 3.24
CA ILE A 14 -27.47 -22.24 2.98
C ILE A 14 -26.73 -21.61 1.81
N LEU A 15 -27.45 -21.26 0.73
CA LEU A 15 -26.87 -20.67 -0.47
C LEU A 15 -26.31 -19.26 -0.20
N LEU A 16 -27.01 -18.47 0.62
CA LEU A 16 -26.51 -17.18 1.12
C LEU A 16 -25.26 -17.34 1.98
N ILE A 17 -25.25 -18.29 2.92
CA ILE A 17 -24.09 -18.55 3.77
C ILE A 17 -22.89 -19.01 2.93
N ALA A 18 -23.09 -19.93 1.99
CA ALA A 18 -22.04 -20.39 1.08
C ALA A 18 -21.48 -19.24 0.23
N GLY A 19 -22.35 -18.36 -0.28
CA GLY A 19 -21.94 -17.15 -0.99
C GLY A 19 -21.11 -16.20 -0.12
N ALA A 20 -21.52 -15.97 1.12
CA ALA A 20 -20.78 -15.14 2.07
C ALA A 20 -19.39 -15.72 2.41
N ILE A 21 -19.29 -17.04 2.59
CA ILE A 21 -18.02 -17.74 2.82
C ILE A 21 -17.09 -17.59 1.60
N LEU A 22 -17.62 -17.76 0.39
CA LEU A 22 -16.85 -17.58 -0.85
C LEU A 22 -16.31 -16.16 -0.98
N LEU A 23 -17.13 -15.15 -0.68
CA LEU A 23 -16.70 -13.75 -0.65
C LEU A 23 -15.59 -13.52 0.38
N PHE A 24 -15.74 -14.05 1.58
CA PHE A 24 -14.73 -13.93 2.64
C PHE A 24 -13.39 -14.56 2.25
N VAL A 25 -13.42 -15.79 1.68
CA VAL A 25 -12.21 -16.47 1.21
C VAL A 25 -11.58 -15.70 0.04
N SER A 26 -12.38 -15.14 -0.87
CA SER A 26 -11.86 -14.34 -1.98
C SER A 26 -11.14 -13.09 -1.47
N GLU A 27 -11.73 -12.36 -0.52
CA GLU A 27 -11.10 -11.16 0.05
C GLU A 27 -9.77 -11.47 0.73
N SER A 28 -9.69 -12.59 1.46
CA SER A 28 -8.46 -13.02 2.13
C SER A 28 -7.29 -13.33 1.18
N LYS A 29 -7.55 -13.49 -0.12
CA LYS A 29 -6.54 -13.86 -1.10
C LYS A 29 -6.29 -12.77 -2.14
N THR A 30 -7.34 -12.14 -2.63
CA THR A 30 -7.25 -11.21 -3.76
C THR A 30 -7.31 -9.76 -3.33
N HIS A 31 -7.73 -9.48 -2.09
CA HIS A 31 -7.99 -8.13 -1.56
C HIS A 31 -8.86 -7.30 -2.51
N SER A 32 -9.81 -7.93 -3.22
CA SER A 32 -10.58 -7.26 -4.29
C SER A 32 -11.45 -6.12 -3.78
N ILE A 33 -12.01 -6.24 -2.56
CA ILE A 33 -12.82 -5.19 -1.93
C ILE A 33 -11.89 -4.08 -1.45
N SER A 34 -10.81 -4.43 -0.75
CA SER A 34 -9.80 -3.46 -0.30
C SER A 34 -9.20 -2.67 -1.47
N LYS A 35 -8.92 -3.33 -2.60
CA LYS A 35 -8.45 -2.68 -3.85
C LYS A 35 -9.45 -1.71 -4.42
N LEU A 36 -10.75 -2.03 -4.36
CA LEU A 36 -11.79 -1.12 -4.83
C LEU A 36 -11.86 0.14 -3.96
N PHE A 37 -11.75 -0.01 -2.63
CA PHE A 37 -11.72 1.14 -1.72
C PHE A 37 -10.46 1.99 -1.91
N ASP A 38 -9.30 1.35 -2.08
CA ASP A 38 -8.06 2.04 -2.34
C ASP A 38 -8.13 2.80 -3.67
N GLU A 39 -8.65 2.20 -4.74
CA GLU A 39 -8.83 2.90 -6.02
C GLU A 39 -9.78 4.10 -5.90
N LEU A 40 -10.86 4.00 -5.10
CA LEU A 40 -11.78 5.10 -4.85
C LEU A 40 -11.17 6.21 -3.98
N ALA A 41 -10.32 5.85 -3.03
CA ALA A 41 -9.54 6.80 -2.22
C ALA A 41 -8.31 7.33 -2.97
N ASP A 42 -8.08 6.83 -4.18
CA ASP A 42 -6.88 7.04 -4.96
C ASP A 42 -5.64 6.72 -4.12
N ASN A 43 -5.55 5.53 -3.54
CA ASN A 43 -4.41 4.99 -2.82
C ASN A 43 -3.92 3.70 -3.51
N LYS A 44 -2.68 3.30 -3.24
CA LYS A 44 -2.12 2.02 -3.67
C LYS A 44 -1.46 1.31 -2.49
N ASN A 45 -1.88 0.07 -2.23
CA ASN A 45 -1.28 -0.82 -1.24
C ASN A 45 -0.75 -2.10 -1.88
N HIS A 46 0.36 -2.65 -1.35
CA HIS A 46 0.95 -3.91 -1.84
C HIS A 46 0.34 -5.17 -1.18
N TYR A 47 -0.46 -5.03 -0.11
CA TYR A 47 -1.14 -6.12 0.64
C TYR A 47 -0.25 -7.30 1.05
N LEU A 48 1.03 -7.04 1.26
CA LEU A 48 1.97 -8.04 1.76
C LEU A 48 1.90 -8.07 3.28
N SER A 49 1.96 -9.28 3.84
CA SER A 49 2.19 -9.44 5.27
C SER A 49 3.61 -8.99 5.63
N CYS A 50 3.82 -8.70 6.90
CA CYS A 50 5.11 -8.24 7.39
C CYS A 50 6.27 -9.19 7.07
N ASP A 51 6.02 -10.51 7.13
CA ASP A 51 7.04 -11.53 6.86
C ASP A 51 7.42 -11.66 5.38
N GLN A 52 6.68 -10.98 4.50
CA GLN A 52 6.98 -10.89 3.07
C GLN A 52 7.68 -9.57 2.71
N LEU A 53 7.76 -8.61 3.63
CA LEU A 53 8.45 -7.34 3.41
C LEU A 53 9.98 -7.51 3.54
N PRO A 54 10.76 -6.77 2.75
CA PRO A 54 12.21 -6.69 2.89
C PRO A 54 12.61 -6.02 4.21
N THR A 55 13.89 -6.08 4.56
CA THR A 55 14.40 -5.30 5.70
C THR A 55 14.40 -3.81 5.33
N VAL A 56 14.25 -2.94 6.32
CA VAL A 56 14.35 -1.49 6.09
C VAL A 56 15.71 -1.10 5.52
N GLU A 57 16.78 -1.81 5.89
CA GLU A 57 18.11 -1.62 5.30
C GLU A 57 18.13 -1.92 3.80
N GLN A 58 17.47 -2.99 3.34
CA GLN A 58 17.36 -3.31 1.92
C GLN A 58 16.56 -2.25 1.16
N VAL A 59 15.48 -1.75 1.76
CA VAL A 59 14.70 -0.65 1.18
C VAL A 59 15.57 0.59 1.03
N ASP A 60 16.26 1.00 2.10
CA ASP A 60 17.13 2.18 2.12
C ASP A 60 18.25 2.08 1.08
N GLN A 61 18.95 0.95 1.02
CA GLN A 61 19.99 0.70 0.02
C GLN A 61 19.46 0.78 -1.41
N THR A 62 18.26 0.26 -1.67
CA THR A 62 17.65 0.30 -3.00
C THR A 62 17.24 1.71 -3.40
N VAL A 63 16.64 2.46 -2.48
CA VAL A 63 16.28 3.88 -2.68
C VAL A 63 17.53 4.72 -2.96
N LEU A 64 18.61 4.50 -2.21
CA LEU A 64 19.89 5.19 -2.41
C LEU A 64 20.56 4.80 -3.75
N ALA A 65 20.51 3.52 -4.13
CA ALA A 65 21.08 3.03 -5.39
C ALA A 65 20.36 3.59 -6.63
N HIS A 66 19.07 3.93 -6.50
CA HIS A 66 18.23 4.43 -7.60
C HIS A 66 17.74 5.87 -7.36
N LYS A 67 18.59 6.68 -6.73
CA LYS A 67 18.29 8.08 -6.35
C LYS A 67 17.83 8.95 -7.51
N ASP A 68 18.33 8.72 -8.73
CA ASP A 68 17.94 9.46 -9.93
C ASP A 68 16.45 9.28 -10.28
N ILE A 69 15.90 8.08 -10.04
CA ILE A 69 14.48 7.80 -10.26
C ILE A 69 13.65 8.40 -9.13
N VAL A 70 14.14 8.31 -7.89
CA VAL A 70 13.50 8.97 -6.74
C VAL A 70 13.39 10.48 -7.00
N GLU A 71 14.45 11.13 -7.48
CA GLU A 71 14.44 12.56 -7.84
C GLU A 71 13.42 12.89 -8.94
N ARG A 72 13.16 11.97 -9.87
CA ARG A 72 12.09 12.13 -10.87
C ARG A 72 10.69 12.05 -10.25
N ILE A 73 10.47 11.10 -9.33
CA ILE A 73 9.20 10.96 -8.59
C ILE A 73 8.94 12.23 -7.78
N VAL A 74 9.96 12.73 -7.10
CA VAL A 74 9.97 14.00 -6.37
C VAL A 74 9.55 15.17 -7.26
N GLY A 75 10.11 15.24 -8.47
CA GLY A 75 9.80 16.30 -9.43
C GLY A 75 8.33 16.33 -9.86
N VAL A 76 7.59 15.23 -9.73
CA VAL A 76 6.13 15.21 -9.96
C VAL A 76 5.37 15.97 -8.89
N ALA A 77 5.79 15.85 -7.62
CA ALA A 77 5.08 16.42 -6.48
C ALA A 77 5.17 17.96 -6.37
N ASN A 78 5.93 18.62 -7.27
CA ASN A 78 6.20 20.06 -7.28
C ASN A 78 6.64 20.60 -5.91
N ASP A 79 7.39 19.80 -5.14
CA ASP A 79 8.01 20.27 -3.92
C ASP A 79 9.50 20.48 -4.17
N GLU A 80 9.91 21.75 -4.13
CA GLU A 80 11.31 22.13 -4.05
C GLU A 80 11.86 21.54 -2.76
N GLU A 81 12.75 20.56 -2.88
CA GLU A 81 13.48 19.87 -1.81
C GLU A 81 12.79 18.64 -1.21
N VAL A 82 12.91 17.48 -1.90
CA VAL A 82 12.73 16.19 -1.23
C VAL A 82 14.07 15.70 -0.73
N GLN A 83 14.15 15.53 0.58
CA GLN A 83 15.24 14.87 1.26
C GLN A 83 14.89 13.39 1.41
N ILE A 84 15.77 12.50 0.93
CA ILE A 84 15.71 11.07 1.22
C ILE A 84 16.29 10.91 2.63
N THR A 85 15.44 10.72 3.64
CA THR A 85 15.90 10.49 5.01
C THR A 85 15.94 8.99 5.30
N PRO A 86 17.12 8.44 5.66
CA PRO A 86 17.18 7.15 6.30
C PRO A 86 16.40 7.22 7.62
N TYR A 87 15.63 6.18 7.93
CA TYR A 87 14.63 6.15 9.01
C TYR A 87 15.16 6.51 10.44
N TRP A 88 16.47 6.58 10.67
CA TRP A 88 17.00 7.01 11.97
C TRP A 88 16.92 8.51 12.24
N ASP A 89 16.57 9.34 11.25
CA ASP A 89 16.28 10.76 11.49
C ASP A 89 14.76 11.00 11.64
N ARG A 90 14.22 10.50 12.76
CA ARG A 90 12.86 10.80 13.20
C ARG A 90 12.78 12.15 13.93
N SER A 91 13.76 13.06 13.73
CA SER A 91 13.48 14.45 13.98
C SER A 91 12.44 14.84 12.95
N MET A 92 11.26 15.21 13.45
CA MET A 92 10.25 15.92 12.67
C MET A 92 10.99 16.88 11.75
N ALA A 93 10.65 16.93 10.46
CA ALA A 93 11.11 18.00 9.60
C ALA A 93 10.97 19.28 10.41
N ALA A 94 12.09 19.90 10.79
CA ALA A 94 12.11 20.93 11.82
C ALA A 94 11.30 22.18 11.41
N ASP A 95 10.83 22.18 10.15
CA ASP A 95 10.04 23.17 9.46
C ASP A 95 8.54 22.81 9.36
N GLY A 96 8.10 21.65 9.86
CA GLY A 96 6.70 21.23 9.83
C GLY A 96 6.16 20.78 8.47
N LYS A 97 7.04 20.50 7.49
CA LYS A 97 6.62 19.97 6.19
C LYS A 97 6.47 18.44 6.24
N MET A 98 5.37 17.92 5.68
CA MET A 98 5.14 16.48 5.56
C MET A 98 5.93 15.90 4.38
N TRP A 99 6.44 14.68 4.57
CA TRP A 99 7.36 13.99 3.66
C TRP A 99 6.66 13.45 2.42
N HIS A 100 7.32 13.50 1.25
CA HIS A 100 6.76 12.99 -0.01
C HIS A 100 7.17 11.55 -0.34
N ILE A 101 8.31 11.08 0.16
CA ILE A 101 8.79 9.70 -0.01
C ILE A 101 9.53 9.28 1.26
N ALA A 102 9.20 8.12 1.82
CA ALA A 102 9.81 7.60 3.04
C ALA A 102 10.07 6.09 2.96
N VAL A 103 11.16 5.65 3.59
CA VAL A 103 11.32 4.24 3.99
C VAL A 103 10.46 4.03 5.24
N SER A 104 9.45 3.16 5.15
CA SER A 104 8.46 2.93 6.20
C SER A 104 8.59 1.53 6.77
N TRP A 105 8.22 1.31 8.03
CA TRP A 105 8.14 -0.04 8.61
C TRP A 105 6.91 -0.81 8.13
N GLY A 106 6.43 -0.61 6.90
CA GLY A 106 5.20 -1.24 6.45
C GLY A 106 3.94 -0.71 7.16
N PRO A 107 2.77 -1.29 6.83
CA PRO A 107 1.49 -0.83 7.37
C PRO A 107 1.18 -1.34 8.78
N ALA A 108 1.97 -2.26 9.34
CA ALA A 108 1.62 -3.03 10.54
C ALA A 108 2.65 -2.86 11.68
N PRO A 109 2.25 -2.67 12.95
CA PRO A 109 3.16 -2.41 14.07
C PRO A 109 4.27 -3.45 14.26
N GLU A 110 3.97 -4.72 13.99
CA GLU A 110 4.92 -5.85 14.13
C GLU A 110 6.13 -5.73 13.21
N CYS A 111 6.04 -4.94 12.14
CA CYS A 111 7.14 -4.75 11.20
C CYS A 111 8.27 -3.90 11.75
N GLN A 112 7.94 -2.96 12.64
CA GLN A 112 8.97 -2.21 13.35
C GLN A 112 9.81 -3.15 14.23
N GLU A 113 9.18 -4.08 14.94
CA GLU A 113 9.88 -5.06 15.76
C GLU A 113 10.73 -6.03 14.93
N LYS A 114 10.25 -6.39 13.73
CA LYS A 114 10.94 -7.30 12.80
C LYS A 114 11.98 -6.61 11.92
N GLY A 115 12.10 -5.28 11.98
CA GLY A 115 13.03 -4.51 11.17
C GLY A 115 12.68 -4.50 9.67
N ARG A 116 11.40 -4.66 9.32
CA ARG A 116 10.92 -4.85 7.95
C ARG A 116 10.07 -3.69 7.47
N GLY A 117 10.04 -3.45 6.16
CA GLY A 117 9.46 -2.24 5.64
C GLY A 117 9.19 -2.21 4.14
N ASP A 118 8.67 -1.07 3.71
CA ASP A 118 8.29 -0.75 2.34
C ASP A 118 8.65 0.72 2.02
N MET A 119 8.44 1.12 0.77
CA MET A 119 8.57 2.51 0.35
C MET A 119 7.19 3.18 0.35
N LEU A 120 7.01 4.24 1.11
CA LEU A 120 5.78 5.05 1.11
C LEU A 120 6.01 6.31 0.27
N ILE A 121 5.11 6.58 -0.68
CA ILE A 121 5.11 7.80 -1.50
C ILE A 121 3.78 8.51 -1.26
N GLN A 122 3.85 9.77 -0.83
CA GLN A 122 2.68 10.64 -0.64
C GLN A 122 2.56 11.61 -1.82
N TYR A 123 1.34 11.93 -2.23
CA TYR A 123 1.06 12.80 -3.38
C TYR A 123 -0.27 13.53 -3.23
N LYS A 124 -0.46 14.58 -4.03
CA LYS A 124 -1.58 15.55 -3.89
C LYS A 124 -2.74 15.32 -4.86
N SER A 125 -2.53 14.57 -5.94
CA SER A 125 -3.54 14.39 -6.98
C SER A 125 -3.42 13.08 -7.75
N HIS A 126 -4.53 12.64 -8.34
CA HIS A 126 -4.58 11.48 -9.21
C HIS A 126 -3.63 11.60 -10.42
N ASP A 127 -3.48 12.79 -10.98
CA ASP A 127 -2.53 13.03 -12.07
C ASP A 127 -1.08 12.81 -11.61
N ASP A 128 -0.76 13.12 -10.35
CA ASP A 128 0.55 12.84 -9.77
C ASP A 128 0.75 11.34 -9.56
N ARG A 129 -0.27 10.62 -9.07
CA ARG A 129 -0.24 9.15 -8.98
C ARG A 129 0.11 8.52 -10.33
N ILE A 130 -0.58 8.89 -11.41
CA ILE A 130 -0.35 8.34 -12.75
C ILE A 130 1.09 8.60 -13.20
N LYS A 131 1.62 9.80 -12.99
CA LYS A 131 3.01 10.14 -13.36
C LYS A 131 4.01 9.34 -12.52
N ILE A 132 3.77 9.18 -11.22
CA ILE A 132 4.61 8.38 -10.31
C ILE A 132 4.63 6.92 -10.74
N GLU A 133 3.47 6.33 -10.98
CA GLU A 133 3.34 4.94 -11.47
C GLU A 133 4.04 4.78 -12.83
N HIS A 134 3.94 5.78 -13.72
CA HIS A 134 4.66 5.77 -14.99
C HIS A 134 6.18 5.85 -14.83
N ILE A 135 6.69 6.63 -13.87
CA ILE A 135 8.12 6.73 -13.58
C ILE A 135 8.66 5.41 -13.01
N ILE A 136 7.91 4.78 -12.10
CA ILE A 136 8.27 3.49 -11.48
C ILE A 136 8.19 2.37 -12.53
N GLY A 137 7.17 2.38 -13.39
CA GLY A 137 7.02 1.43 -14.49
C GLY A 137 6.65 0.00 -14.06
N GLY A 138 6.18 -0.20 -12.82
CA GLY A 138 5.86 -1.52 -12.30
C GLY A 138 5.13 -1.51 -10.95
N GLU A 139 4.83 -2.72 -10.46
CA GLU A 139 4.19 -2.96 -9.16
C GLU A 139 5.16 -2.87 -7.97
N THR A 140 6.46 -2.87 -8.24
CA THR A 140 7.54 -2.70 -7.26
C THR A 140 8.52 -1.65 -7.73
N PHE A 141 9.24 -1.04 -6.80
CA PHE A 141 10.38 -0.17 -7.05
C PHE A 141 11.66 -1.01 -6.89
N PHE A 142 12.18 -1.58 -7.98
CA PHE A 142 13.36 -2.47 -7.94
C PHE A 142 13.23 -3.60 -6.89
N ASP A 143 12.17 -4.41 -7.03
CA ASP A 143 11.78 -5.49 -6.10
C ASP A 143 11.36 -5.03 -4.70
N ILE A 144 11.40 -3.72 -4.40
CA ILE A 144 10.85 -3.16 -3.17
C ILE A 144 9.35 -2.90 -3.32
N PRO A 145 8.50 -3.47 -2.45
CA PRO A 145 7.10 -3.09 -2.38
C PRO A 145 6.96 -1.61 -2.05
N TYR A 146 6.05 -0.91 -2.74
CA TYR A 146 5.74 0.48 -2.42
C TYR A 146 4.24 0.68 -2.21
N ARG A 147 3.92 1.77 -1.51
CA ARG A 147 2.56 2.28 -1.35
C ARG A 147 2.48 3.70 -1.84
N LEU A 148 1.33 4.04 -2.41
CA LEU A 148 0.98 5.40 -2.79
C LEU A 148 -0.14 5.85 -1.85
N GLN A 149 0.04 6.97 -1.18
CA GLN A 149 -0.97 7.58 -0.31
C GLN A 149 -1.33 8.98 -0.80
N ASN A 150 -2.58 9.16 -1.19
CA ASN A 150 -3.15 10.46 -1.48
C ASN A 150 -3.39 11.25 -0.17
N ILE A 151 -2.88 12.48 -0.11
CA ILE A 151 -2.93 13.37 1.07
C ILE A 151 -3.61 14.70 0.79
#